data_AF-A0A538PF50-F1
#
_entry.id   AF-A0A538PF50-F1
#
_cell.length_a   1.000
_cell.length_b   1.000
_cell.length_c   1.000
_cell.angle_alpha   90.00
_cell.angle_beta   90.00
_cell.angle_gamma   90.00
#
_symmetry.space_group_name_H-M   'P 1'
#
loop_
_entity.id
_entity.type
_entity.pdbx_description
1 polymer ?
#
loop_
_entity_poly.entity_id
_entity_poly.type
_entity_poly.pdbx_seq_one_letter_code
_entity_poly.pdbx_strand_id
1 'polypeptide(L)'
;PLAVEVGLDAREVGDVLDGDRYTAEVRQDEAIARELGITGVPFFVLGGRLGVSGAQPADVLLGALGRAWSERGDPELVEGAVCGPDGCD
;
A
#
# COMPACT_ATOMS: atom_id res chain seq x y z
N PRO A 1 26.62 -1.83 7.88
CA PRO A 1 25.36 -1.05 7.88
C PRO A 1 24.20 -1.94 7.43
N LEU A 2 23.05 -1.88 8.10
CA LEU A 2 21.88 -2.75 7.83
C LEU A 2 21.47 -2.74 6.34
N ALA A 3 21.59 -1.60 5.66
CA ALA A 3 21.28 -1.46 4.23
C ALA A 3 22.17 -2.32 3.30
N VAL A 4 23.46 -2.49 3.62
CA VAL A 4 24.38 -3.32 2.82
C VAL A 4 24.09 -4.81 3.04
N GLU A 5 23.65 -5.19 4.24
CA GLU A 5 23.27 -6.57 4.56
C GLU A 5 22.06 -7.05 3.74
N VAL A 6 21.20 -6.11 3.31
CA VAL A 6 20.08 -6.38 2.39
C VAL A 6 20.42 -6.13 0.91
N GLY A 7 21.70 -5.89 0.58
CA GLY A 7 22.20 -5.82 -0.79
C GLY A 7 22.22 -4.43 -1.45
N LEU A 8 22.02 -3.35 -0.69
CA LEU A 8 22.06 -1.98 -1.24
C LEU A 8 23.50 -1.44 -1.39
N ASP A 9 23.71 -0.54 -2.36
CA ASP A 9 25.01 0.12 -2.57
C ASP A 9 25.34 1.07 -1.41
N ALA A 10 26.54 0.90 -0.84
CA ALA A 10 26.93 1.63 0.36
C ALA A 10 27.10 3.15 0.13
N ARG A 11 27.48 3.58 -1.08
CA ARG A 11 27.67 5.01 -1.38
C ARG A 11 26.32 5.68 -1.58
N GLU A 12 25.43 5.05 -2.34
CA GLU A 12 24.07 5.55 -2.53
C GLU A 12 23.32 5.68 -1.20
N VAL A 13 23.44 4.68 -0.32
CA VAL A 13 22.88 4.73 1.03
C VAL A 13 23.45 5.91 1.81
N GLY A 14 24.76 6.17 1.72
CA GLY A 14 25.39 7.34 2.33
C GLY A 14 24.77 8.64 1.82
N ASP A 15 24.68 8.81 0.50
CA ASP A 15 24.11 10.01 -0.12
C ASP A 15 22.65 10.24 0.28
N VAL A 16 21.86 9.17 0.46
CA VAL A 16 20.47 9.25 0.93
C VAL A 16 20.40 9.65 2.39
N LEU A 17 21.21 9.04 3.26
CA LEU A 17 21.19 9.30 4.70
C LEU A 17 21.73 10.69 5.05
N ASP A 18 22.67 11.21 4.27
CA ASP A 18 23.24 12.55 4.44
C ASP A 18 22.41 13.65 3.75
N GLY A 19 21.39 13.25 2.98
CA GLY A 19 20.53 14.15 2.20
C GLY A 19 19.06 14.10 2.63
N ASP A 20 18.19 14.61 1.74
CA ASP A 20 16.74 14.67 1.94
C ASP A 20 15.96 13.78 0.95
N ARG A 21 16.66 12.95 0.18
CA ARG A 21 16.04 12.01 -0.78
C ARG A 21 15.06 11.10 -0.02
N TYR A 22 13.83 10.97 -0.54
CA TYR A 22 12.69 10.27 0.07
C TYR A 22 11.94 11.01 1.19
N THR A 23 12.34 12.23 1.56
CA THR A 23 11.63 12.99 2.62
C THR A 23 10.19 13.31 2.23
N ALA A 24 9.94 13.71 0.99
CA ALA A 24 8.60 14.08 0.53
C ALA A 24 7.67 12.84 0.51
N GLU A 25 8.21 11.72 0.06
CA GLU A 25 7.54 10.43 -0.03
C GLU A 25 7.15 9.91 1.36
N VAL A 26 8.05 9.97 2.35
CA VAL A 26 7.73 9.61 3.74
C VAL A 26 6.63 10.52 4.31
N ARG A 27 6.68 11.84 4.05
CA ARG A 27 5.64 12.78 4.51
C ARG A 27 4.29 12.55 3.81
N GLN A 28 4.31 12.11 2.56
CA GLN A 28 3.13 11.74 1.81
C GLN A 28 2.48 10.48 2.39
N ASP A 29 3.27 9.45 2.72
CA ASP A 29 2.76 8.22 3.37
C ASP A 29 2.11 8.54 4.73
N GLU A 30 2.73 9.40 5.54
CA GLU A 30 2.15 9.89 6.81
C GLU A 30 0.85 10.69 6.60
N ALA A 31 0.77 11.49 5.53
CA ALA A 31 -0.44 12.24 5.19
C ALA A 31 -1.58 11.30 4.77
N ILE A 32 -1.31 10.34 3.91
CA ILE A 32 -2.26 9.30 3.49
C ILE A 32 -2.78 8.55 4.72
N ALA A 33 -1.90 8.15 5.65
CA ALA A 33 -2.31 7.47 6.87
C ALA A 33 -3.29 8.32 7.71
N ARG A 34 -3.01 9.62 7.87
CA ARG A 34 -3.91 10.55 8.58
C ARG A 34 -5.25 10.76 7.88
N GLU A 35 -5.26 10.87 6.55
CA GLU A 35 -6.48 10.98 5.75
C GLU A 35 -7.36 9.74 5.89
N LEU A 36 -6.75 8.56 6.03
CA LEU A 36 -7.44 7.30 6.34
C LEU A 36 -7.83 7.15 7.82
N GLY A 37 -7.56 8.15 8.67
CA GLY A 37 -7.89 8.13 10.10
C GLY A 37 -6.97 7.23 10.95
N ILE A 38 -5.81 6.84 10.44
CA ILE A 38 -4.85 5.98 11.16
C ILE A 38 -4.06 6.84 12.14
N THR A 39 -4.17 6.50 13.43
CA THR A 39 -3.52 7.24 14.54
C THR A 39 -2.48 6.41 15.31
N GLY A 40 -2.29 5.15 14.93
CA GLY A 40 -1.34 4.24 15.59
C GLY A 40 -0.91 3.10 14.67
N VAL A 41 0.30 2.59 14.91
CA VAL A 41 0.94 1.53 14.12
C VAL A 41 1.29 0.31 14.99
N PRO A 42 1.34 -0.91 14.44
CA PRO A 42 1.12 -1.26 13.02
C PRO A 42 -0.36 -1.17 12.60
N PHE A 43 -0.60 -0.85 11.33
CA PHE A 43 -1.92 -0.80 10.70
C PHE A 43 -1.84 -1.37 9.28
N PHE A 44 -2.83 -2.16 8.89
CA PHE A 44 -2.89 -2.79 7.56
C PHE A 44 -4.16 -2.32 6.83
N VAL A 45 -4.02 -1.98 5.56
CA VAL A 45 -5.15 -1.67 4.65
C VAL A 45 -5.20 -2.75 3.58
N LEU A 46 -6.27 -3.55 3.56
CA LEU A 46 -6.44 -4.68 2.66
C LEU A 46 -7.48 -4.33 1.57
N GLY A 47 -7.09 -4.50 0.30
CA GLY A 47 -7.96 -4.21 -0.84
C GLY A 47 -8.47 -2.76 -0.89
N GLY A 48 -7.70 -1.81 -0.33
CA GLY A 48 -8.05 -0.39 -0.25
C GLY A 48 -9.26 -0.04 0.62
N ARG A 49 -9.82 -1.01 1.35
CA ARG A 49 -11.13 -0.85 2.02
C ARG A 49 -11.18 -1.41 3.44
N LEU A 50 -10.52 -2.54 3.69
CA LEU A 50 -10.57 -3.21 4.98
C LEU A 50 -9.35 -2.83 5.83
N GLY A 51 -9.57 -2.12 6.94
CA GLY A 51 -8.53 -1.76 7.90
C GLY A 51 -8.37 -2.79 9.02
N VAL A 52 -7.13 -3.13 9.38
CA VAL A 52 -6.78 -3.96 10.54
C VAL A 52 -5.76 -3.22 11.39
N SER A 53 -6.11 -2.91 12.64
CA SER A 53 -5.27 -2.14 13.57
C SER A 53 -4.56 -3.03 14.59
N GLY A 54 -3.29 -2.74 14.84
CA GLY A 54 -2.46 -3.40 15.83
C GLY A 54 -1.79 -4.69 15.35
N ALA A 55 -0.89 -5.21 16.18
CA ALA A 55 -0.19 -6.47 15.94
C ALA A 55 -1.13 -7.66 16.19
N GLN A 56 -2.05 -7.89 15.25
CA GLN A 56 -3.02 -8.97 15.32
C GLN A 56 -2.36 -10.35 15.14
N PRO A 57 -2.94 -11.41 15.73
CA PRO A 57 -2.56 -12.80 15.45
C PRO A 57 -2.59 -13.12 13.96
N ALA A 58 -1.73 -14.06 13.53
CA ALA A 58 -1.59 -14.42 12.12
C ALA A 58 -2.86 -15.00 11.49
N ASP A 59 -3.65 -15.76 12.26
CA ASP A 59 -4.94 -16.31 11.85
C ASP A 59 -6.00 -15.21 11.63
N VAL A 60 -5.98 -14.15 12.44
CA VAL A 60 -6.82 -12.96 12.25
C VAL A 60 -6.47 -12.25 10.95
N LEU A 61 -5.18 -12.05 10.67
CA LEU A 61 -4.73 -11.45 9.40
C LEU A 61 -5.08 -12.32 8.19
N LEU A 62 -4.93 -13.64 8.28
CA LEU A 62 -5.32 -14.58 7.24
C LEU A 62 -6.83 -14.52 6.94
N GLY A 63 -7.66 -14.47 7.98
CA GLY A 63 -9.10 -14.28 7.84
C GLY A 63 -9.46 -12.94 7.19
N ALA A 64 -8.78 -11.86 7.59
CA ALA A 64 -8.98 -10.54 6.99
C ALA A 64 -8.60 -10.51 5.50
N LEU A 65 -7.50 -11.16 5.12
CA LEU A 65 -7.10 -11.33 3.71
C LEU A 65 -8.16 -12.10 2.91
N GLY A 66 -8.64 -13.23 3.44
CA GLY A 66 -9.70 -14.02 2.78
C GLY A 66 -11.00 -13.22 2.61
N ARG A 67 -11.36 -12.41 3.60
CA ARG A 67 -12.50 -11.50 3.53
C ARG A 67 -12.31 -10.43 2.46
N ALA A 68 -11.20 -9.70 2.48
CA ALA A 68 -10.91 -8.66 1.49
C ALA A 68 -10.91 -9.23 0.06
N TRP A 69 -10.43 -10.46 -0.12
CA TRP A 69 -10.46 -11.17 -1.40
C TRP A 69 -11.87 -11.53 -1.87
N SER A 70 -12.74 -11.95 -0.95
CA SER A 70 -14.12 -12.34 -1.27
C SER A 70 -14.98 -11.10 -1.56
N GLU A 71 -14.75 -10.00 -0.84
CA GLU A 71 -15.49 -8.74 -0.96
C GLU A 71 -14.99 -7.85 -2.11
N ARG A 72 -13.95 -8.25 -2.86
CA ARG A 72 -13.43 -7.46 -3.99
C ARG A 72 -14.47 -7.20 -5.09
N GLY A 73 -15.52 -8.03 -5.13
CA GLY A 73 -16.57 -8.01 -6.15
C GLY A 73 -16.01 -8.40 -7.51
N ASP A 74 -16.90 -8.83 -8.41
CA ASP A 74 -16.59 -8.68 -9.84
C ASP A 74 -16.72 -7.20 -10.19
N PRO A 75 -15.92 -6.69 -11.12
CA PRO A 75 -16.01 -5.29 -11.53
C PRO A 75 -17.45 -4.98 -11.93
N GLU A 76 -18.01 -3.91 -11.36
CA GLU A 76 -19.33 -3.43 -11.76
C GLU A 76 -19.22 -2.94 -13.20
N LEU A 77 -19.87 -3.65 -14.12
CA LEU A 77 -19.88 -3.29 -15.54
C LEU A 77 -20.75 -2.05 -15.71
N VAL A 78 -20.11 -0.91 -15.95
CA VAL A 78 -20.79 0.34 -16.27
C VAL A 78 -21.06 0.36 -17.77
N GLU A 79 -22.33 0.46 -18.18
CA GLU A 79 -22.69 0.67 -19.57
C GLU A 79 -22.23 2.07 -20.03
N GLY A 80 -21.44 2.12 -21.10
CA GLY A 80 -20.91 3.34 -21.70
C GLY A 80 -20.24 3.03 -23.04
N ALA A 81 -19.84 4.05 -23.79
CA ALA A 81 -19.02 3.84 -24.98
C ALA A 81 -17.70 3.20 -24.56
N VAL A 82 -17.48 1.95 -24.98
CA VAL A 82 -16.28 1.17 -24.65
C VAL A 82 -15.46 1.03 -25.91
N CYS A 83 -14.20 1.40 -25.84
CA CYS A 83 -13.23 1.05 -26.88
C CYS A 83 -12.87 -0.43 -26.73
N GLY A 84 -13.28 -1.23 -27.70
CA GLY A 84 -12.94 -2.65 -27.77
C GLY A 84 -11.65 -2.90 -28.54
N PRO A 85 -11.19 -4.16 -28.59
CA PRO A 85 -10.08 -4.56 -29.47
C PRO A 85 -10.36 -4.27 -30.95
N ASP A 86 -11.63 -4.13 -31.33
CA ASP A 86 -12.08 -3.84 -32.69
C ASP A 86 -12.21 -2.32 -32.98
N GLY A 87 -11.86 -1.47 -32.02
CA GLY A 87 -11.96 -0.01 -32.12
C GLY A 87 -13.06 0.59 -31.24
N CYS A 88 -13.22 1.90 -31.34
CA CYS A 88 -14.28 2.66 -30.68
C CYS A 88 -15.18 3.26 -31.77
N ASP A 89 -16.49 3.04 -31.67
CA ASP A 89 -17.48 3.81 -32.43
C ASP A 89 -17.80 5.14 -31.72
#